data_AF-A0A846CK54-F1
#
_entry.id   AF-A0A846CK54-F1
#
_cell.length_a   1.000
_cell.length_b   1.000
_cell.length_c   1.000
_cell.angle_alpha   90.00
_cell.angle_beta   90.00
_cell.angle_gamma   90.00
#
_symmetry.space_group_name_H-M   'P 1'
#
loop_
_entity.id
_entity.type
_entity.pdbx_description
1 polymer ?
#
loop_
_entity_poly.entity_id
_entity_poly.type
_entity_poly.pdbx_seq_one_letter_code
_entity_poly.pdbx_strand_id
1 'polypeptide(L)'
;MPTKQKSKKKLKSKSKKKGKPAAPQISKKELAARKRQRAKQIQEAIGALVTYGGLGAVIGITLFFLAEPKIALAGGGGVAVLGLSFKYPMVGLWGFMIYMPFAGTVTYWIGGGSPIFQLAKDGFF
;
A
#
# COMPACT_ATOMS: atom_id res chain seq x y z
N MET A 1 0.25 -76.57 42.85
CA MET A 1 -0.65 -75.97 41.83
C MET A 1 -1.44 -74.85 42.50
N PRO A 2 -1.82 -73.71 41.87
CA PRO A 2 -1.82 -73.33 40.43
C PRO A 2 -0.93 -72.07 40.13
N THR A 3 -0.11 -72.02 39.07
CA THR A 3 -0.30 -71.62 37.65
C THR A 3 -0.48 -70.13 37.28
N LYS A 4 0.41 -69.69 36.36
CA LYS A 4 0.21 -68.75 35.23
C LYS A 4 0.11 -67.25 35.61
N GLN A 5 0.57 -66.26 34.84
CA GLN A 5 0.81 -66.18 33.40
C GLN A 5 1.65 -64.91 33.09
N LYS A 6 2.66 -65.03 32.22
CA LYS A 6 3.22 -63.90 31.45
C LYS A 6 2.09 -63.28 30.60
N SER A 7 1.97 -61.94 30.55
CA SER A 7 1.73 -61.17 29.30
C SER A 7 1.41 -59.68 29.57
N LYS A 8 1.73 -58.85 28.57
CA LYS A 8 1.36 -57.44 28.30
C LYS A 8 2.37 -56.40 28.81
N LYS A 9 3.49 -56.22 28.10
CA LYS A 9 3.64 -55.48 26.81
C LYS A 9 3.31 -53.99 26.97
N LYS A 10 4.39 -53.21 26.99
CA LYS A 10 4.55 -51.79 26.63
C LYS A 10 3.30 -51.12 26.08
N LEU A 11 2.89 -50.01 26.71
CA LEU A 11 2.62 -48.71 26.06
C LEU A 11 2.08 -47.73 27.11
N LYS A 12 2.97 -47.19 27.98
CA LYS A 12 2.70 -45.89 28.58
C LYS A 12 2.82 -44.86 27.46
N SER A 13 1.68 -44.56 26.84
CA SER A 13 1.50 -43.44 25.93
C SER A 13 1.92 -42.16 26.67
N LYS A 14 3.18 -41.76 26.49
CA LYS A 14 3.58 -40.36 26.63
C LYS A 14 2.81 -39.62 25.55
N SER A 15 1.62 -39.15 25.90
CA SER A 15 0.94 -38.10 25.17
C SER A 15 1.87 -36.89 25.14
N LYS A 16 2.74 -36.85 24.13
CA LYS A 16 3.35 -35.61 23.65
C LYS A 16 2.17 -34.75 23.22
N LYS A 17 1.65 -33.95 24.16
CA LYS A 17 0.99 -32.69 23.80
C LYS A 17 2.01 -31.96 22.93
N LYS A 18 1.83 -32.06 21.61
CA LYS A 18 2.50 -31.20 20.64
C LYS A 18 2.22 -29.78 21.12
N GLY A 19 3.25 -29.15 21.69
CA GLY A 19 3.20 -27.75 22.02
C GLY A 19 2.75 -27.02 20.75
N LYS A 20 1.65 -26.28 20.85
CA LYS A 20 1.38 -25.20 19.91
C LYS A 20 2.69 -24.40 19.78
N PRO A 21 3.15 -24.07 18.57
CA PRO A 21 4.32 -23.21 18.43
C PRO A 21 4.04 -21.96 19.26
N ALA A 22 4.86 -21.73 20.30
CA ALA A 22 4.76 -20.54 21.10
C ALA A 22 4.88 -19.38 20.12
N ALA A 23 3.82 -18.57 20.02
CA ALA A 23 3.87 -17.34 19.25
C ALA A 23 5.15 -16.60 19.68
N PRO A 24 6.00 -16.14 18.76
CA PRO A 24 7.25 -15.48 19.12
C PRO A 24 6.88 -14.29 20.02
N GLN A 25 7.19 -14.40 21.32
CA GLN A 25 6.97 -13.33 22.27
C GLN A 25 7.95 -12.23 21.90
N ILE A 26 7.51 -11.30 21.04
CA ILE A 26 8.31 -10.15 20.61
C ILE A 26 8.83 -9.48 21.88
N SER A 27 10.15 -9.46 22.04
CA SER A 27 10.79 -8.89 23.22
C SER A 27 10.41 -7.41 23.31
N LYS A 28 10.18 -6.88 24.52
CA LYS A 28 9.80 -5.46 24.72
C LYS A 28 10.76 -4.49 24.00
N LYS A 29 12.04 -4.89 23.87
CA LYS A 29 13.06 -4.16 23.11
C LYS A 29 12.82 -4.17 21.60
N GLU A 30 12.44 -5.31 21.02
CA GLU A 30 12.07 -5.42 19.60
C GLU A 30 10.79 -4.62 19.29
N LEU A 31 9.84 -4.60 20.23
CA LEU A 31 8.61 -3.83 20.08
C LEU A 31 8.89 -2.31 20.07
N ALA A 32 9.78 -1.84 20.95
CA ALA A 32 10.24 -0.46 20.95
C ALA A 32 11.02 -0.10 19.68
N ALA A 33 11.87 -1.01 19.17
CA ALA A 33 12.59 -0.83 17.92
C ALA A 33 11.64 -0.73 16.71
N ARG A 34 10.63 -1.61 16.63
CA ARG A 34 9.57 -1.57 15.61
C ARG A 34 8.77 -0.26 15.65
N LYS A 35 8.43 0.23 16.84
CA LYS A 35 7.74 1.53 17.00
C LYS A 35 8.57 2.69 16.45
N ARG A 36 9.87 2.72 16.75
CA ARG A 36 10.80 3.75 16.24
C ARG A 36 10.93 3.67 14.72
N GLN A 37 11.03 2.47 14.14
CA GLN A 37 11.08 2.29 12.70
C GLN A 37 9.80 2.75 12.01
N ARG A 38 8.62 2.42 12.56
CA ARG A 38 7.34 2.92 12.04
C ARG A 38 7.23 4.43 12.10
N ALA A 39 7.64 5.05 13.22
CA ALA A 39 7.63 6.51 13.35
C ALA A 39 8.50 7.17 12.26
N LYS A 40 9.70 6.61 11.99
CA LYS A 40 10.57 7.09 10.92
C LYS A 40 9.93 6.93 9.53
N GLN A 41 9.31 5.78 9.26
CA GLN A 41 8.63 5.53 7.99
C GLN A 41 7.45 6.49 7.77
N ILE A 42 6.67 6.75 8.82
CA ILE A 42 5.56 7.72 8.77
C ILE A 42 6.12 9.12 8.50
N GLN A 43 7.20 9.51 9.19
CA GLN A 43 7.82 10.81 8.98
C GLN A 43 8.36 10.96 7.56
N GLU A 44 8.97 9.92 6.99
CA GLU A 44 9.43 9.93 5.60
C GLU A 44 8.25 10.01 4.62
N ALA A 45 7.17 9.27 4.88
CA ALA A 45 5.96 9.31 4.05
C ALA A 45 5.29 10.69 4.08
N ILE A 46 5.20 11.32 5.26
CA ILE A 46 4.71 12.69 5.39
C ILE A 46 5.64 13.66 4.65
N GLY A 47 6.96 13.50 4.81
CA GLY A 47 7.94 14.33 4.10
C GLY A 47 7.80 14.23 2.58
N ALA A 48 7.66 13.02 2.05
CA ALA A 48 7.39 12.79 0.62
C ALA A 48 6.06 13.41 0.20
N LEU A 49 4.99 13.25 0.99
CA LEU A 49 3.67 13.81 0.69
C LEU A 49 3.71 15.34 0.66
N VAL A 50 4.41 15.98 1.60
CA VAL A 50 4.60 17.43 1.61
C VAL A 50 5.46 17.88 0.43
N THR A 51 6.52 17.15 0.10
CA THR A 51 7.43 17.52 -1.00
C THR A 51 6.73 17.44 -2.35
N TYR A 52 6.16 16.29 -2.69
CA TYR A 52 5.50 16.08 -3.98
C TYR A 52 4.12 16.75 -4.03
N GLY A 53 3.39 16.78 -2.92
CA GLY A 53 2.14 17.53 -2.82
C GLY A 53 2.37 19.03 -2.92
N GLY A 54 3.43 19.56 -2.30
CA GLY A 54 3.84 20.96 -2.42
C GLY A 54 4.25 21.31 -3.85
N LEU A 55 5.06 20.47 -4.50
CA LEU A 55 5.43 20.65 -5.90
C LEU A 55 4.20 20.66 -6.81
N GLY A 56 3.28 19.70 -6.64
CA GLY A 56 2.02 19.65 -7.38
C GLY A 56 1.13 20.86 -7.10
N ALA A 57 1.09 21.36 -5.86
CA ALA A 57 0.35 22.56 -5.50
C ALA A 57 0.92 23.80 -6.19
N VAL A 58 2.24 23.98 -6.21
CA VAL A 58 2.88 25.10 -6.93
C VAL A 58 2.51 25.07 -8.41
N ILE A 59 2.67 23.91 -9.06
CA ILE A 59 2.34 23.75 -10.49
C ILE A 59 0.83 23.96 -10.72
N GLY A 60 -0.02 23.41 -9.86
CA GLY A 60 -1.47 23.57 -9.94
C GLY A 60 -1.90 25.02 -9.79
N ILE A 61 -1.34 25.76 -8.82
CA ILE A 61 -1.62 27.19 -8.64
C ILE A 61 -1.15 27.99 -9.86
N THR A 62 0.05 27.71 -10.38
CA THR A 62 0.55 28.35 -11.59
C THR A 62 -0.40 28.10 -12.77
N LEU A 63 -0.79 26.85 -13.01
CA LEU A 63 -1.74 26.48 -14.07
C LEU A 63 -3.15 27.05 -13.83
N PHE A 64 -3.56 27.27 -12.59
CA PHE A 64 -4.87 27.86 -12.28
C PHE A 64 -4.97 29.32 -12.75
N PHE A 65 -3.88 30.08 -12.67
CA PHE A 65 -3.84 31.46 -13.15
C PHE A 65 -3.54 31.58 -14.66
N LEU A 66 -2.89 30.58 -15.25
CA LEU A 66 -2.49 30.59 -16.67
C LEU A 66 -3.47 29.85 -17.60
N ALA A 67 -4.26 28.93 -17.06
CA ALA A 67 -5.13 28.02 -17.80
C ALA A 67 -6.46 27.81 -17.06
N GLU A 68 -7.20 26.78 -17.44
CA GLU A 68 -8.49 26.46 -16.82
C GLU A 68 -8.34 25.69 -15.49
N PRO A 69 -9.29 25.86 -14.55
CA PRO A 69 -9.28 25.16 -13.26
C PRO A 69 -9.16 23.64 -13.37
N LYS A 70 -9.75 23.04 -14.42
CA LYS A 70 -9.68 21.59 -14.64
C LYS A 70 -8.28 21.12 -15.02
N ILE A 71 -7.59 21.90 -15.86
CA ILE A 71 -6.21 21.62 -16.27
C ILE A 71 -5.25 21.84 -15.10
N ALA A 72 -5.51 22.86 -14.27
CA ALA A 72 -4.76 23.07 -13.04
C ALA A 72 -4.84 21.88 -12.08
N LEU A 73 -6.05 21.34 -11.89
CA LEU A 73 -6.30 20.21 -11.01
C LEU A 73 -5.66 18.92 -11.56
N ALA A 74 -5.78 18.69 -12.88
CA ALA A 74 -5.16 17.55 -13.55
C ALA A 74 -3.62 17.63 -13.56
N GLY A 75 -3.06 18.80 -13.88
CA GLY A 75 -1.61 19.01 -13.93
C GLY A 75 -0.97 18.96 -12.54
N GLY A 76 -1.48 19.75 -11.59
CA GLY A 76 -0.96 19.77 -10.23
C GLY A 76 -1.14 18.43 -9.50
N GLY A 77 -2.34 17.85 -9.60
CA GLY A 77 -2.64 16.52 -9.05
C GLY A 77 -1.82 15.42 -9.71
N GLY A 78 -1.69 15.46 -11.05
CA GLY A 78 -0.89 14.52 -11.82
C GLY A 78 0.58 14.51 -11.40
N VAL A 79 1.20 15.69 -11.24
CA VAL A 79 2.59 15.78 -10.78
C VAL A 79 2.76 15.24 -9.36
N ALA A 80 1.85 15.58 -8.44
CA ALA A 80 1.90 15.07 -7.07
C ALA A 80 1.78 13.54 -7.02
N VAL A 81 0.83 12.96 -7.77
CA VAL A 81 0.60 11.52 -7.83
C VAL A 81 1.77 10.80 -8.50
N LEU A 82 2.32 11.35 -9.59
CA LEU A 82 3.51 10.80 -10.23
C LEU A 82 4.71 10.81 -9.29
N GLY A 83 5.00 11.94 -8.64
CA GLY A 83 6.10 12.06 -7.69
C GLY A 83 6.01 11.04 -6.54
N LEU A 84 4.80 10.88 -5.96
CA LEU A 84 4.55 9.87 -4.94
C LEU A 84 4.68 8.44 -5.48
N SER A 85 4.23 8.18 -6.71
CA SER A 85 4.33 6.86 -7.34
C SER A 85 5.77 6.48 -7.67
N PHE A 86 6.62 7.45 -8.05
CA PHE A 86 8.06 7.22 -8.23
C PHE A 86 8.75 6.82 -6.93
N LYS A 87 8.40 7.46 -5.81
CA LYS A 87 8.98 7.16 -4.49
C LYS A 87 8.44 5.87 -3.87
N TYR A 88 7.15 5.58 -4.08
CA TYR A 88 6.45 4.40 -3.53
C TYR A 88 5.73 3.59 -4.63
N PRO A 89 6.49 2.89 -5.50
CA PRO A 89 5.95 2.28 -6.72
C PRO A 89 4.88 1.22 -6.48
N MET A 90 5.03 0.41 -5.42
CA MET A 90 4.01 -0.60 -5.09
C MET A 90 2.70 0.05 -4.66
N VAL A 91 2.75 1.10 -3.84
CA VAL A 91 1.55 1.84 -3.41
C VAL A 91 0.91 2.55 -4.61
N GLY A 92 1.73 3.12 -5.50
CA GLY A 92 1.27 3.71 -6.76
C GLY A 92 0.57 2.69 -7.65
N LEU A 93 1.12 1.47 -7.79
CA LEU A 93 0.52 0.40 -8.58
C LEU A 93 -0.83 -0.04 -8.01
N TRP A 94 -0.92 -0.21 -6.68
CA TRP A 94 -2.20 -0.50 -6.01
C TRP A 94 -3.22 0.61 -6.24
N GLY A 95 -2.81 1.88 -6.10
CA GLY A 95 -3.65 3.03 -6.38
C GLY A 95 -4.14 3.06 -7.83
N PHE A 96 -3.23 2.78 -8.78
CA PHE A 96 -3.55 2.71 -10.20
C PHE A 96 -4.57 1.60 -10.50
N MET A 97 -4.38 0.40 -9.94
CA MET A 97 -5.35 -0.70 -10.10
C MET A 97 -6.74 -0.36 -9.55
N ILE A 98 -6.81 0.36 -8.43
CA ILE A 98 -8.08 0.84 -7.87
C ILE A 98 -8.70 1.94 -8.75
N TYR A 99 -7.87 2.79 -9.35
CA TYR A 99 -8.30 3.89 -10.21
C TYR A 99 -8.81 3.42 -11.58
N MET A 100 -8.21 2.38 -12.16
CA MET A 100 -8.53 1.85 -13.50
C MET A 100 -10.03 1.73 -13.82
N PRO A 101 -10.89 1.11 -12.98
CA PRO A 101 -12.33 1.01 -13.27
C PRO A 101 -13.05 2.37 -13.36
N PHE A 102 -12.47 3.44 -12.80
CA PHE A 102 -13.04 4.79 -12.80
C PHE A 102 -12.34 5.74 -13.77
N ALA A 103 -11.31 5.29 -14.48
CA ALA A 103 -10.47 6.15 -15.33
C ALA A 103 -11.30 6.91 -16.38
N GLY A 104 -12.24 6.23 -17.03
CA GLY A 104 -13.13 6.86 -18.02
C GLY A 104 -13.98 7.99 -17.45
N THR A 105 -14.52 7.82 -16.24
CA THR A 105 -15.35 8.82 -15.55
C THR A 105 -14.53 10.05 -15.18
N VAL A 106 -13.31 9.83 -14.65
CA VAL A 106 -12.42 10.94 -14.27
C VAL A 106 -11.93 11.70 -15.49
N THR A 107 -11.53 11.00 -16.55
CA THR A 107 -11.11 11.62 -17.81
C THR A 107 -12.24 12.40 -18.47
N TYR A 108 -13.48 11.90 -18.45
CA TYR A 108 -14.63 12.63 -18.97
C TYR A 108 -14.94 13.89 -18.14
N TRP A 109 -14.84 13.82 -16.82
CA TRP A 109 -15.11 14.96 -15.95
C TRP A 109 -14.09 16.10 -16.13
N ILE A 110 -12.82 15.74 -16.26
CA ILE A 110 -11.71 16.67 -16.48
C ILE A 110 -11.70 17.18 -17.93
N GLY A 111 -11.77 16.28 -18.90
CA GLY A 111 -11.59 16.57 -20.32
C GLY A 111 -12.86 16.93 -21.08
N GLY A 112 -14.06 16.69 -20.54
CA GLY A 112 -15.34 17.06 -21.16
C GLY A 112 -15.59 16.47 -22.56
N GLY A 113 -14.89 15.39 -22.94
CA GLY A 113 -14.91 14.86 -24.31
C GLY A 113 -13.86 15.46 -25.26
N SER A 114 -12.90 16.25 -24.77
CA SER A 114 -11.78 16.78 -25.55
C SER A 114 -11.03 15.68 -26.31
N PRO A 115 -10.73 15.87 -27.61
CA PRO A 115 -10.04 14.88 -28.44
C PRO A 115 -8.68 14.44 -27.89
N ILE A 116 -7.95 15.34 -27.22
CA ILE A 116 -6.64 15.04 -26.61
C ILE A 116 -6.79 14.00 -25.49
N PHE A 117 -7.85 14.10 -24.68
CA PHE A 117 -8.11 13.15 -23.60
C PHE A 117 -8.68 11.82 -24.11
N GLN A 118 -9.37 11.83 -25.25
CA GLN A 118 -9.78 10.60 -25.93
C GLN A 118 -8.57 9.86 -26.52
N LEU A 119 -7.65 10.57 -27.19
CA LEU A 119 -6.39 9.99 -27.68
C LEU A 119 -5.51 9.47 -26.55
N ALA A 120 -5.41 10.19 -25.43
CA ALA A 120 -4.68 9.72 -24.27
C ALA A 120 -5.30 8.43 -23.70
N LYS A 121 -6.64 8.34 -23.63
CA LYS A 121 -7.33 7.12 -23.23
C LYS A 121 -6.95 5.97 -24.15
N ASP A 122 -7.07 6.15 -25.47
CA ASP A 122 -6.77 5.11 -26.45
C ASP A 122 -5.29 4.68 -26.48
N GLY A 123 -4.36 5.54 -26.04
CA GLY A 123 -2.94 5.18 -25.93
C GLY A 123 -2.59 4.28 -24.75
N PHE A 124 -3.46 4.20 -23.73
CA PHE A 124 -3.26 3.34 -22.55
C PHE A 124 -4.05 2.01 -22.61
N PHE A 125 -4.95 1.86 -23.59
CA PHE A 125 -5.75 0.64 -23.82
C PHE A 125 -5.33 -0.06 -25.12
#